data_AF-A0AAV4CGU7-F1
#
_entry.id   AF-A0AAV4CGU7-F1
#
_cell.length_a   1.000
_cell.length_b   1.000
_cell.length_c   1.000
_cell.angle_alpha   90.00
_cell.angle_beta   90.00
_cell.angle_gamma   90.00
#
_symmetry.space_group_name_H-M   'P 1'
#
loop_
_entity.id
_entity.type
_entity.pdbx_description
1 polymer ?
#
loop_
_entity_poly.entity_id
_entity_poly.type
_entity_poly.pdbx_seq_one_letter_code
_entity_poly.pdbx_strand_id
1 'polypeptide(L)'
;MFTLLFTTKTTGREEPKGKDPNSGMTEERGDVIALAGAIFLQENEKLRSVTYRQTKYCIQVRQNKNYVQVPLNPQPQAEDVLVLSRYYAKHKSGAGYEKRHQIYNIKARTQTKGQVIPKANFADQVSALEDLQHTMPFVKLIARQYKKVPSVNLYTAEQISDMQRFFCPPVTAESTVLGFDKTFNLSNVHVTVSVYKCLAEKRRSTNDHLFFVVLYYFIATVTGTRVFLFLHYSFGQLMDCPQVPILGSDDEKSLKLAMALAFPQAPRLTCTRHLRQNFCHTHADKVGLPKQERQRFITQIFGDNGIIAHGTDHMDIADRLQHMAESTENRSVQKLIELMSPLLVENAKGLVRPGLHFASPLWMNNNCDSLNHCLKQTLSWRSLKLVELVQKLHSIIKTQHGEVQRAICGVGEFVLVDEYQMRGILLWKTTKTTQEEICNHYKRMFGP
;
A
#
# COMPACT_ATOMS: atom_id res chain seq x y z
N MET A 1 -22.37 -24.67 12.56
CA MET A 1 -22.76 -25.13 11.21
C MET A 1 -23.64 -24.04 10.61
N PHE A 2 -23.09 -23.13 9.80
CA PHE A 2 -23.84 -22.04 9.17
C PHE A 2 -23.60 -22.08 7.67
N THR A 3 -24.65 -22.42 6.92
CA THR A 3 -24.65 -22.48 5.45
C THR A 3 -25.10 -21.13 4.91
N LEU A 4 -24.20 -20.37 4.29
CA LEU A 4 -24.53 -19.13 3.58
C LEU A 4 -24.68 -19.41 2.09
N LEU A 5 -25.92 -19.35 1.60
CA LEU A 5 -26.29 -19.40 0.19
C LEU A 5 -26.26 -17.97 -0.38
N PHE A 6 -25.44 -17.73 -1.40
CA PHE A 6 -25.49 -16.51 -2.21
C PHE A 6 -26.18 -16.81 -3.53
N THR A 7 -27.32 -16.16 -3.78
CA THR A 7 -27.98 -16.12 -5.09
C THR A 7 -27.54 -14.85 -5.83
N THR A 8 -26.99 -15.01 -7.03
CA THR A 8 -26.68 -13.89 -7.92
C THR A 8 -27.87 -13.62 -8.83
N LYS A 9 -28.55 -12.49 -8.64
CA LYS A 9 -29.46 -11.91 -9.64
C LYS A 9 -28.63 -11.11 -10.64
N THR A 10 -28.63 -11.54 -11.89
CA THR A 10 -28.18 -10.76 -13.04
C THR A 10 -29.27 -9.76 -13.43
N THR A 11 -29.04 -8.48 -13.21
CA THR A 11 -29.80 -7.40 -13.88
C THR A 11 -28.93 -6.82 -14.98
N GLY A 12 -29.37 -7.02 -16.23
CA GLY A 12 -28.78 -6.38 -17.40
C GLY A 12 -28.97 -4.86 -17.31
N ARG A 13 -27.94 -4.13 -17.71
CA ARG A 13 -28.02 -2.68 -17.90
C ARG A 13 -27.29 -2.32 -19.19
N GLU A 14 -28.02 -1.59 -20.03
CA GLU A 14 -27.66 -1.12 -21.35
C GLU A 14 -26.43 -0.19 -21.34
N GLU A 15 -25.68 -0.23 -22.45
CA GLU A 15 -24.53 0.63 -22.71
C GLU A 15 -24.94 2.10 -22.95
N PRO A 16 -24.27 3.09 -22.35
CA PRO A 16 -24.44 4.49 -22.75
C PRO A 16 -23.55 4.80 -23.96
N LYS A 17 -24.21 5.28 -25.03
CA LYS A 17 -23.62 5.81 -26.26
C LYS A 17 -22.71 7.03 -26.02
N GLY A 18 -21.60 7.06 -26.75
CA GLY A 18 -20.87 8.23 -27.26
C GLY A 18 -20.50 9.35 -26.29
N LYS A 19 -19.21 9.45 -25.91
CA LYS A 19 -18.63 10.68 -25.37
C LYS A 19 -17.94 11.49 -26.47
N ASP A 20 -18.24 12.79 -26.49
CA ASP A 20 -17.65 13.80 -27.35
C ASP A 20 -16.13 13.97 -27.04
N PRO A 21 -15.24 13.87 -28.05
CA PRO A 21 -13.79 13.97 -27.87
C PRO A 21 -13.29 15.37 -27.46
N ASN A 22 -14.14 16.40 -27.42
CA ASN A 22 -13.71 17.77 -27.10
C ASN A 22 -13.74 18.16 -25.60
N SER A 23 -14.09 17.24 -24.70
CA SER A 23 -14.32 17.55 -23.27
C SER A 23 -13.07 17.77 -22.39
N GLY A 24 -11.91 18.09 -22.98
CA GLY A 24 -10.62 18.13 -22.27
C GLY A 24 -9.69 19.31 -22.53
N MET A 25 -10.19 20.49 -22.93
CA MET A 25 -9.35 21.67 -23.20
C MET A 25 -9.35 22.68 -22.04
N THR A 26 -8.16 23.05 -21.54
CA THR A 26 -7.97 24.23 -20.66
C THR A 26 -6.70 25.01 -21.03
N GLU A 27 -6.83 26.34 -20.97
CA GLU A 27 -5.86 27.45 -21.14
C GLU A 27 -5.20 27.69 -22.51
N GLU A 28 -5.54 28.85 -23.10
CA GLU A 28 -4.76 29.54 -24.14
C GLU A 28 -3.70 30.43 -23.50
N ARG A 29 -2.43 30.14 -23.80
CA ARG A 29 -1.32 31.09 -23.68
C ARG A 29 -0.47 31.00 -24.94
N GLY A 30 -0.72 31.90 -25.89
CA GLY A 30 0.05 32.09 -27.13
C GLY A 30 0.10 30.85 -28.03
N ASP A 31 -0.73 30.79 -29.07
CA ASP A 31 -0.74 29.86 -30.23
C ASP A 31 -0.54 28.34 -29.96
N VAL A 32 -0.50 27.91 -28.70
CA VAL A 32 -0.18 26.55 -28.29
C VAL A 32 -1.26 26.04 -27.34
N ILE A 33 -2.08 25.11 -27.82
CA ILE A 33 -3.04 24.36 -26.97
C ILE A 33 -2.24 23.29 -26.23
N ALA A 34 -2.06 23.46 -24.91
CA ALA A 34 -1.30 22.52 -24.09
C ALA A 34 -2.18 21.34 -23.65
N LEU A 35 -2.14 20.23 -24.39
CA LEU A 35 -2.74 18.97 -23.92
C LEU A 35 -1.96 18.44 -22.70
N ALA A 36 -2.65 17.99 -21.66
CA ALA A 36 -2.07 17.57 -20.37
C ALA A 36 -1.25 16.26 -20.42
N GLY A 37 -1.02 15.68 -21.60
CA GLY A 37 -0.28 14.45 -21.84
C GLY A 37 0.75 14.58 -22.96
N ALA A 38 1.65 13.59 -23.08
CA ALA A 38 2.51 13.45 -24.25
C ALA A 38 1.72 12.73 -25.36
N ILE A 39 1.71 13.31 -26.56
CA ILE A 39 0.95 12.80 -27.70
C ILE A 39 1.87 11.96 -28.58
N PHE A 40 1.38 10.79 -28.97
CA PHE A 40 2.08 9.87 -29.86
C PHE A 40 1.18 9.46 -31.02
N LEU A 41 1.77 9.23 -32.19
CA LEU A 41 1.15 8.54 -33.31
C LEU A 41 1.70 7.12 -33.40
N GLN A 42 0.82 6.16 -33.68
CA GLN A 42 1.20 4.77 -33.92
C GLN A 42 1.33 4.54 -35.44
N GLU A 43 2.56 4.50 -35.93
CA GLU A 43 2.88 4.22 -37.34
C GLU A 43 3.74 2.94 -37.40
N ASN A 44 3.29 1.91 -38.14
CA ASN A 44 4.05 0.66 -38.35
C ASN A 44 4.60 0.05 -37.04
N GLU A 45 3.74 -0.08 -36.03
CA GLU A 45 4.08 -0.58 -34.68
C GLU A 45 5.08 0.27 -33.88
N LYS A 46 5.43 1.47 -34.35
CA LYS A 46 6.30 2.42 -33.66
C LYS A 46 5.51 3.64 -33.18
N LEU A 47 5.86 4.13 -31.99
CA LEU A 47 5.28 5.35 -31.43
C LEU A 47 6.16 6.54 -31.77
N ARG A 48 5.61 7.49 -32.52
CA ARG A 48 6.26 8.75 -32.88
C ARG A 48 5.70 9.87 -32.02
N SER A 49 6.55 10.64 -31.35
CA SER A 49 6.08 11.80 -30.57
C SER A 49 5.67 12.93 -31.50
N VAL A 50 4.51 13.52 -31.24
CA VAL A 50 3.97 14.67 -31.98
C VAL A 50 3.55 15.77 -31.00
N THR A 51 3.49 16.99 -31.49
CA THR A 51 2.95 18.14 -30.75
C THR A 51 1.75 18.70 -31.48
N TYR A 52 0.70 19.08 -30.76
CA TYR A 52 -0.48 19.73 -31.34
C TYR A 52 -0.31 21.26 -31.23
N ARG A 53 -0.23 21.96 -32.37
CA ARG A 53 -0.07 23.42 -32.45
C ARG A 53 -0.87 23.98 -33.62
N GLN A 54 -1.48 25.15 -33.44
CA GLN A 54 -2.26 25.82 -34.50
C GLN A 54 -3.22 24.84 -35.22
N THR A 55 -3.99 24.10 -34.41
CA THR A 55 -4.98 23.08 -34.84
C THR A 55 -4.44 21.91 -35.68
N LYS A 56 -3.11 21.71 -35.74
CA LYS A 56 -2.46 20.63 -36.48
C LYS A 56 -1.49 19.83 -35.62
N TYR A 57 -1.35 18.55 -35.91
CA TYR A 57 -0.27 17.71 -35.39
C TYR A 57 1.02 18.00 -36.17
N CYS A 58 2.08 18.30 -35.42
CA CYS A 58 3.40 18.67 -35.93
C CYS A 58 4.48 17.75 -35.37
N ILE A 59 5.53 17.57 -36.16
CA ILE A 59 6.77 16.88 -35.78
C ILE A 59 7.93 17.87 -35.73
N GLN A 60 8.85 17.65 -34.80
CA GLN A 60 10.06 18.45 -34.70
C GLN A 60 11.13 17.86 -35.63
N VAL A 61 11.54 18.62 -36.64
CA VAL A 61 12.56 18.23 -37.63
C VAL A 61 13.75 19.17 -37.52
N ARG A 62 14.97 18.64 -37.61
CA ARG A 62 16.19 19.46 -37.58
C ARG A 62 16.51 19.95 -39.00
N GLN A 63 16.52 21.27 -39.19
CA GLN A 63 16.88 21.95 -40.45
C GLN A 63 17.93 23.02 -40.15
N ASN A 64 19.06 23.02 -40.86
CA ASN A 64 20.14 24.01 -40.72
C ASN A 64 20.57 24.26 -39.26
N LYS A 65 20.79 23.16 -38.50
CA LYS A 65 21.13 23.13 -37.06
C LYS A 65 20.02 23.56 -36.10
N ASN A 66 18.93 24.14 -36.58
CA ASN A 66 17.77 24.53 -35.78
C ASN A 66 16.68 23.45 -35.81
N TYR A 67 15.81 23.43 -34.81
CA TYR A 67 14.63 22.57 -34.80
C TYR A 67 13.41 23.36 -35.24
N VAL A 68 12.77 22.91 -36.31
CA VAL A 68 11.55 23.51 -36.87
C VAL A 68 10.40 22.53 -36.69
N GLN A 69 9.21 23.06 -36.37
CA GLN A 69 7.99 22.26 -36.27
C GLN A 69 7.33 22.20 -37.65
N VAL A 70 7.17 20.99 -38.20
CA VAL A 70 6.57 20.76 -39.52
C VAL A 70 5.22 20.05 -39.34
N PRO A 71 4.11 20.58 -39.88
CA PRO A 71 2.81 19.91 -39.84
C PRO A 71 2.84 18.59 -40.59
N LEU A 72 2.17 17.57 -40.06
CA LEU A 72 2.00 16.29 -40.74
C LEU A 72 1.04 16.40 -41.94
N ASN A 73 1.29 15.63 -42.98
CA ASN A 73 0.41 15.50 -44.13
C ASN A 73 0.44 14.03 -44.62
N PRO A 74 -0.67 13.27 -44.54
CA PRO A 74 -1.98 13.67 -44.02
C PRO A 74 -1.99 13.94 -42.51
N GLN A 75 -2.99 14.69 -42.02
CA GLN A 75 -3.22 14.82 -40.58
C GLN A 75 -3.80 13.50 -40.04
N PRO A 76 -3.31 13.02 -38.89
CA PRO A 76 -3.79 11.77 -38.28
C PRO A 76 -5.24 11.90 -37.83
N GLN A 77 -6.00 10.80 -37.89
CA GLN A 77 -7.34 10.75 -37.32
C GLN A 77 -7.27 10.57 -35.80
N ALA A 78 -8.38 10.85 -35.09
CA ALA A 78 -8.40 10.77 -33.63
C ALA A 78 -8.02 9.38 -33.09
N GLU A 79 -8.31 8.32 -33.86
CA GLU A 79 -7.96 6.93 -33.55
C GLU A 79 -6.46 6.60 -33.67
N ASP A 80 -5.71 7.38 -34.46
CA ASP A 80 -4.26 7.20 -34.62
C ASP A 80 -3.46 7.87 -33.49
N VAL A 81 -4.14 8.66 -32.65
CA VAL A 81 -3.54 9.55 -31.64
C VAL A 81 -3.64 8.93 -30.25
N LEU A 82 -2.48 8.59 -29.69
CA LEU A 82 -2.34 8.09 -28.33
C LEU A 82 -1.88 9.21 -27.39
N VAL A 83 -2.75 9.60 -26.44
CA VAL A 83 -2.41 10.57 -25.40
C VAL A 83 -2.01 9.83 -24.12
N LEU A 84 -0.73 9.89 -23.76
CA LEU A 84 -0.20 9.27 -22.54
C LEU A 84 -0.01 10.30 -21.44
N SER A 85 -0.40 9.97 -20.21
CA SER A 85 -0.17 10.87 -19.06
C SER A 85 1.33 11.05 -18.80
N ARG A 86 1.73 12.25 -18.36
CA ARG A 86 3.16 12.65 -18.20
C ARG A 86 3.97 11.72 -17.28
N TYR A 87 3.32 10.94 -16.41
CA TYR A 87 3.98 9.94 -15.57
C TYR A 87 4.75 8.88 -16.37
N TYR A 88 4.33 8.60 -17.62
CA TYR A 88 4.98 7.63 -18.51
C TYR A 88 5.98 8.25 -19.51
N ALA A 89 6.02 9.59 -19.64
CA ALA A 89 6.74 10.29 -20.72
C ALA A 89 8.19 10.70 -20.37
N LYS A 90 8.50 10.93 -19.09
CA LYS A 90 9.82 11.44 -18.64
C LYS A 90 11.00 10.47 -18.83
N HIS A 91 10.78 9.25 -19.30
CA HIS A 91 11.80 8.19 -19.37
C HIS A 91 12.38 7.91 -20.77
N LYS A 92 12.19 8.80 -21.77
CA LYS A 92 12.57 8.52 -23.18
C LYS A 92 13.62 9.45 -23.83
N SER A 93 14.16 10.46 -23.16
CA SER A 93 14.94 11.52 -23.84
C SER A 93 16.47 11.39 -23.83
N GLY A 94 17.04 10.26 -23.39
CA GLY A 94 18.51 10.04 -23.44
C GLY A 94 18.95 9.27 -24.68
N ALA A 95 19.88 9.83 -25.47
CA ALA A 95 20.43 9.22 -26.70
C ALA A 95 21.24 7.92 -26.49
N GLY A 96 21.37 7.45 -25.23
CA GLY A 96 21.94 6.15 -24.86
C GLY A 96 20.97 5.25 -24.08
N TYR A 97 19.67 5.59 -24.04
CA TYR A 97 18.67 4.82 -23.31
C TYR A 97 17.96 3.83 -24.22
N GLU A 98 18.62 2.71 -24.50
CA GLU A 98 17.92 1.47 -24.81
C GLU A 98 17.41 0.89 -23.48
N LYS A 99 16.09 0.66 -23.37
CA LYS A 99 15.41 0.15 -22.17
C LYS A 99 16.25 -0.93 -21.48
N ARG A 100 16.81 -0.65 -20.29
CA ARG A 100 17.49 -1.66 -19.46
C ARG A 100 16.62 -2.89 -19.22
N HIS A 101 15.30 -2.73 -19.12
CA HIS A 101 14.35 -3.85 -19.01
C HIS A 101 14.24 -4.71 -20.28
N GLN A 102 14.32 -4.11 -21.48
CA GLN A 102 14.28 -4.88 -22.73
C GLN A 102 15.63 -5.54 -22.99
N ILE A 103 16.77 -4.87 -22.74
CA ILE A 103 18.10 -5.51 -22.84
C ILE A 103 18.26 -6.62 -21.81
N TYR A 104 17.79 -6.44 -20.57
CA TYR A 104 17.84 -7.51 -19.56
C TYR A 104 16.98 -8.72 -19.97
N ASN A 105 15.76 -8.49 -20.46
CA ASN A 105 14.89 -9.56 -20.94
C ASN A 105 15.41 -10.22 -22.23
N ILE A 106 16.05 -9.47 -23.13
CA ILE A 106 16.65 -9.98 -24.36
C ILE A 106 17.94 -10.75 -24.03
N LYS A 107 18.85 -10.21 -23.20
CA LYS A 107 20.06 -10.92 -22.76
C LYS A 107 19.73 -12.17 -21.94
N ALA A 108 18.74 -12.11 -21.04
CA ALA A 108 18.25 -13.28 -20.32
C ALA A 108 17.65 -14.33 -21.26
N ARG A 109 16.86 -13.92 -22.28
CA ARG A 109 16.33 -14.81 -23.34
C ARG A 109 17.42 -15.37 -24.26
N THR A 110 18.49 -14.63 -24.50
CA THR A 110 19.58 -15.08 -25.38
C THR A 110 20.54 -16.02 -24.65
N GLN A 111 20.77 -15.81 -23.34
CA GLN A 111 21.56 -16.71 -22.49
C GLN A 111 20.86 -18.04 -22.19
N THR A 112 19.52 -18.12 -22.26
CA THR A 112 18.76 -19.37 -22.03
C THR A 112 18.55 -20.23 -23.27
N LYS A 113 19.07 -19.85 -24.43
CA LYS A 113 18.94 -20.65 -25.68
C LYS A 113 19.79 -21.94 -25.71
N GLY A 114 20.59 -22.22 -24.67
CA GLY A 114 21.49 -23.38 -24.63
C GLY A 114 20.98 -24.61 -23.86
N GLN A 115 20.05 -24.48 -22.93
CA GLN A 115 19.50 -25.61 -22.16
C GLN A 115 18.06 -25.32 -21.76
N VAL A 116 17.12 -26.06 -22.36
CA VAL A 116 15.70 -26.06 -21.95
C VAL A 116 15.60 -26.88 -20.66
N ILE A 117 16.00 -26.28 -19.53
CA ILE A 117 15.57 -26.79 -18.24
C ILE A 117 14.07 -26.48 -18.15
N PRO A 118 13.18 -27.47 -17.95
CA PRO A 118 11.75 -27.22 -17.80
C PRO A 118 11.56 -26.18 -16.69
N LYS A 119 10.99 -25.01 -17.05
CA LYS A 119 10.58 -24.04 -16.03
C LYS A 119 9.47 -24.68 -15.23
N ALA A 120 9.77 -25.03 -13.97
CA ALA A 120 8.77 -25.47 -13.01
C ALA A 120 7.55 -24.55 -13.07
N ASN A 121 6.39 -25.13 -13.37
CA ASN A 121 5.16 -24.39 -13.50
C ASN A 121 4.71 -23.90 -12.09
N PHE A 122 3.69 -23.04 -12.01
CA PHE A 122 3.27 -22.51 -10.71
C PHE A 122 2.74 -23.59 -9.76
N ALA A 123 2.14 -24.67 -10.29
CA ALA A 123 1.67 -25.77 -9.46
C ALA A 123 2.84 -26.52 -8.81
N ASP A 124 3.92 -26.77 -9.55
CA ASP A 124 5.15 -27.38 -9.01
C ASP A 124 5.74 -26.53 -7.88
N GLN A 125 5.69 -25.20 -8.01
CA GLN A 125 6.15 -24.28 -6.98
C GLN A 125 5.28 -24.29 -5.72
N VAL A 126 3.96 -24.53 -5.86
CA VAL A 126 3.06 -24.69 -4.70
C VAL A 126 3.29 -26.03 -4.02
N SER A 127 3.47 -27.12 -4.78
CA SER A 127 3.81 -28.43 -4.19
C SER A 127 5.14 -28.37 -3.43
N ALA A 128 6.17 -27.74 -3.98
CA ALA A 128 7.43 -27.53 -3.27
C ALA A 128 7.29 -26.67 -2.00
N LEU A 129 6.28 -25.80 -1.95
CA LEU A 129 5.98 -25.02 -0.76
C LEU A 129 5.25 -25.85 0.31
N GLU A 130 4.46 -26.84 -0.08
CA GLU A 130 3.87 -27.81 0.85
C GLU A 130 4.95 -28.65 1.54
N ASP A 131 5.93 -29.13 0.77
CA ASP A 131 7.10 -29.81 1.34
C ASP A 131 7.85 -28.88 2.32
N LEU A 132 8.01 -27.60 1.95
CA LEU A 132 8.62 -26.60 2.83
C LEU A 132 7.81 -26.36 4.10
N GLN A 133 6.48 -26.43 4.04
CA GLN A 133 5.61 -26.20 5.20
C GLN A 133 5.91 -27.17 6.36
N HIS A 134 6.28 -28.41 6.05
CA HIS A 134 6.63 -29.41 7.05
C HIS A 134 7.95 -29.13 7.78
N THR A 135 8.85 -28.36 7.16
CA THR A 135 10.19 -28.06 7.70
C THR A 135 10.36 -26.60 8.14
N MET A 136 9.47 -25.72 7.69
CA MET A 136 9.53 -24.29 7.97
C MET A 136 8.22 -23.80 8.61
N PRO A 137 8.17 -23.71 9.96
CA PRO A 137 6.97 -23.27 10.69
C PRO A 137 6.46 -21.88 10.34
N PHE A 138 7.24 -21.08 9.60
CA PHE A 138 6.86 -19.78 9.07
C PHE A 138 5.77 -19.89 8.00
N VAL A 139 5.67 -21.02 7.28
CA VAL A 139 4.54 -21.30 6.37
C VAL A 139 3.41 -21.89 7.20
N LYS A 140 2.32 -21.14 7.37
CA LYS A 140 1.27 -21.50 8.33
C LYS A 140 0.08 -22.19 7.68
N LEU A 141 -0.31 -21.70 6.51
CA LEU A 141 -1.44 -22.21 5.77
C LEU A 141 -1.16 -22.14 4.28
N ILE A 142 -1.47 -23.22 3.56
CA ILE A 142 -1.58 -23.24 2.11
C ILE A 142 -3.03 -23.63 1.79
N ALA A 143 -3.85 -22.64 1.45
CA ALA A 143 -5.27 -22.85 1.17
C ALA A 143 -5.50 -23.04 -0.32
N ARG A 144 -6.03 -24.21 -0.69
CA ARG A 144 -6.46 -24.55 -2.05
C ARG A 144 -7.98 -24.50 -2.13
N GLN A 145 -8.50 -23.90 -3.19
CA GLN A 145 -9.94 -23.85 -3.47
C GLN A 145 -10.20 -24.29 -4.91
N TYR A 146 -11.34 -24.96 -5.12
CA TYR A 146 -11.71 -25.44 -6.45
C TYR A 146 -11.73 -24.31 -7.48
N LYS A 147 -11.02 -24.50 -8.61
CA LYS A 147 -10.86 -23.52 -9.70
C LYS A 147 -10.33 -22.14 -9.25
N LYS A 148 -9.58 -22.10 -8.16
CA LYS A 148 -9.01 -20.87 -7.60
C LYS A 148 -7.51 -21.06 -7.36
N VAL A 149 -6.74 -20.01 -7.60
CA VAL A 149 -5.29 -20.06 -7.34
C VAL A 149 -5.04 -20.18 -5.83
N PRO A 150 -4.09 -21.01 -5.37
CA PRO A 150 -3.78 -21.15 -3.96
C PRO A 150 -3.43 -19.82 -3.28
N SER A 151 -3.65 -19.76 -1.97
CA SER A 151 -3.19 -18.66 -1.13
C SER A 151 -2.36 -19.19 0.03
N VAL A 152 -1.41 -18.39 0.48
CA VAL A 152 -0.45 -18.82 1.51
C VAL A 152 -0.35 -17.77 2.59
N ASN A 153 -0.47 -18.18 3.85
CA ASN A 153 -0.25 -17.33 5.01
C ASN A 153 1.14 -17.62 5.58
N LEU A 154 1.93 -16.56 5.78
CA LEU A 154 3.23 -16.65 6.43
C LEU A 154 3.29 -15.77 7.66
N TYR A 155 3.74 -16.35 8.76
CA TYR A 155 4.09 -15.64 10.00
C TYR A 155 4.82 -16.57 10.96
N THR A 156 5.59 -16.00 11.88
CA THR A 156 6.22 -16.73 13.00
C THR A 156 5.34 -16.65 14.25
N ALA A 157 5.65 -17.46 15.26
CA ALA A 157 4.91 -17.40 16.54
C ALA A 157 5.22 -16.09 17.29
N GLU A 158 6.45 -15.60 17.18
CA GLU A 158 6.90 -14.32 17.75
C GLU A 158 6.08 -13.15 17.20
N GLN A 159 5.80 -13.14 15.89
CA GLN A 159 4.95 -12.12 15.29
C GLN A 159 3.53 -12.12 15.86
N ILE A 160 2.96 -13.30 16.16
CA ILE A 160 1.64 -13.39 16.82
C ILE A 160 1.71 -12.90 18.28
N SER A 161 2.78 -13.24 19.00
CA SER A 161 3.02 -12.74 20.36
C SER A 161 3.10 -11.22 20.40
N ASP A 162 3.87 -10.64 19.48
CA ASP A 162 3.97 -9.18 19.32
C ASP A 162 2.60 -8.59 18.97
N MET A 163 1.77 -9.31 18.21
CA MET A 163 0.43 -8.84 17.89
C MET A 163 -0.47 -8.72 19.12
N GLN A 164 -0.50 -9.75 19.95
CA GLN A 164 -1.28 -9.74 21.19
C GLN A 164 -0.84 -8.58 22.08
N ARG A 165 0.48 -8.35 22.12
CA ARG A 165 1.09 -7.33 22.96
C ARG A 165 0.86 -5.89 22.50
N PHE A 166 1.00 -5.60 21.20
CA PHE A 166 0.98 -4.21 20.72
C PHE A 166 -0.34 -3.80 20.06
N PHE A 167 -1.20 -4.72 19.63
CA PHE A 167 -2.50 -4.37 19.04
C PHE A 167 -3.67 -4.61 19.98
N CYS A 168 -3.52 -5.63 20.83
CA CYS A 168 -4.55 -6.01 21.77
C CYS A 168 -4.09 -5.93 23.24
N PRO A 169 -3.32 -4.90 23.66
CA PRO A 169 -2.83 -4.84 25.03
C PRO A 169 -3.95 -4.61 26.04
N PRO A 170 -3.67 -4.83 27.34
CA PRO A 170 -4.45 -4.23 28.41
C PRO A 170 -4.57 -2.69 28.26
N VAL A 171 -5.63 -2.10 28.83
CA VAL A 171 -5.92 -0.64 28.72
C VAL A 171 -4.78 0.26 29.16
N THR A 172 -3.93 -0.23 30.06
CA THR A 172 -2.82 0.51 30.65
C THR A 172 -1.54 0.48 29.82
N ALA A 173 -1.47 -0.34 28.78
CA ALA A 173 -0.26 -0.52 27.98
C ALA A 173 -0.34 0.18 26.63
N GLU A 174 0.83 0.55 26.09
CA GLU A 174 0.90 1.20 24.80
C GLU A 174 0.48 0.25 23.66
N SER A 175 -0.25 0.80 22.70
CA SER A 175 -0.73 0.10 21.51
C SER A 175 -0.33 0.84 20.24
N THR A 176 -0.39 0.17 19.10
CA THR A 176 -0.18 0.80 17.77
C THR A 176 -1.29 0.37 16.81
N VAL A 177 -1.44 1.11 15.71
CA VAL A 177 -2.30 0.70 14.59
C VAL A 177 -1.63 -0.44 13.84
N LEU A 178 -2.39 -1.48 13.51
CA LEU A 178 -1.99 -2.50 12.55
C LEU A 178 -2.34 -2.05 11.14
N GLY A 179 -1.35 -1.57 10.41
CA GLY A 179 -1.51 -1.11 9.03
C GLY A 179 -1.54 -2.27 8.05
N PHE A 180 -2.35 -2.16 7.01
CA PHE A 180 -2.39 -3.06 5.88
C PHE A 180 -2.17 -2.27 4.60
N ASP A 181 -1.26 -2.76 3.74
CA ASP A 181 -1.17 -2.25 2.38
C ASP A 181 -2.15 -3.00 1.49
N LYS A 182 -2.60 -2.33 0.44
CA LYS A 182 -3.20 -3.03 -0.69
C LYS A 182 -2.20 -4.01 -1.26
N THR A 183 -2.74 -5.03 -1.89
CA THR A 183 -1.91 -6.06 -2.50
C THR A 183 -1.03 -5.49 -3.61
N PHE A 184 0.27 -5.79 -3.55
CA PHE A 184 1.24 -5.40 -4.57
C PHE A 184 1.95 -6.61 -5.17
N ASN A 185 2.56 -6.41 -6.34
CA ASN A 185 3.33 -7.47 -6.99
C ASN A 185 4.70 -7.61 -6.32
N LEU A 186 5.01 -8.83 -5.88
CA LEU A 186 6.32 -9.21 -5.41
C LEU A 186 6.69 -10.53 -6.10
N SER A 187 7.69 -10.49 -6.99
CA SER A 187 7.92 -11.58 -7.94
C SER A 187 6.67 -11.86 -8.81
N ASN A 188 6.26 -13.12 -8.93
CA ASN A 188 5.11 -13.58 -9.73
C ASN A 188 3.83 -13.72 -8.92
N VAL A 189 3.78 -13.16 -7.71
CA VAL A 189 2.64 -13.27 -6.80
C VAL A 189 2.21 -11.90 -6.30
N HIS A 190 0.96 -11.83 -5.90
CA HIS A 190 0.33 -10.69 -5.27
C HIS A 190 0.45 -10.85 -3.75
N VAL A 191 1.05 -9.87 -3.08
CA VAL A 191 1.32 -9.91 -1.64
C VAL A 191 0.56 -8.80 -0.93
N THR A 192 -0.25 -9.17 0.07
CA THR A 192 -0.75 -8.26 1.09
C THR A 192 0.14 -8.38 2.31
N VAL A 193 0.58 -7.25 2.85
CA VAL A 193 1.41 -7.20 4.06
C VAL A 193 0.68 -6.42 5.14
N SER A 194 0.89 -6.83 6.39
CA SER A 194 0.56 -6.02 7.54
C SER A 194 1.82 -5.56 8.27
N VAL A 195 1.76 -4.33 8.79
CA VAL A 195 2.91 -3.60 9.33
C VAL A 195 2.54 -2.91 10.63
N TYR A 196 3.50 -2.83 11.55
CA TYR A 196 3.35 -2.11 12.81
C TYR A 196 4.64 -1.50 13.32
N LYS A 197 4.51 -0.63 14.33
CA LYS A 197 5.64 -0.11 15.10
C LYS A 197 5.93 -1.03 16.29
N CYS A 198 7.15 -1.57 16.37
CA CYS A 198 7.61 -2.23 17.58
C CYS A 198 7.85 -1.19 18.67
N LEU A 199 6.96 -1.13 19.65
CA LEU A 199 7.02 -0.13 20.72
C LEU A 199 8.09 -0.42 21.78
N ALA A 200 8.76 -1.57 21.70
CA ALA A 200 9.81 -1.95 22.64
C ALA A 200 11.14 -1.21 22.42
N GLU A 201 11.38 -0.69 21.22
CA GLU A 201 12.68 -0.13 20.84
C GLU A 201 12.56 1.13 19.97
N LYS A 202 13.60 1.97 20.03
CA LYS A 202 13.78 3.16 19.20
C LYS A 202 15.14 3.14 18.52
N ARG A 203 15.22 3.64 17.30
CA ARG A 203 16.46 3.85 16.56
C ARG A 203 17.26 4.96 17.23
N ARG A 204 18.55 4.74 17.50
CA ARG A 204 19.43 5.73 18.16
C ARG A 204 19.53 7.06 17.41
N SER A 205 19.56 7.02 16.08
CA SER A 205 19.79 8.21 15.26
C SER A 205 18.55 9.09 15.07
N THR A 206 17.35 8.52 15.12
CA THR A 206 16.10 9.25 14.82
C THR A 206 15.12 9.29 15.99
N ASN A 207 15.36 8.50 17.04
CA ASN A 207 14.45 8.30 18.17
C ASN A 207 13.05 7.81 17.75
N ASP A 208 12.94 7.14 16.60
CA ASP A 208 11.68 6.56 16.10
C ASP A 208 11.70 5.03 16.20
N HIS A 209 10.52 4.43 16.32
CA HIS A 209 10.33 2.99 16.48
C HIS A 209 10.62 2.22 15.18
N LEU A 210 11.13 0.99 15.31
CA LEU A 210 11.30 0.11 14.16
C LEU A 210 9.94 -0.36 13.66
N PHE A 211 9.76 -0.36 12.34
CA PHE A 211 8.61 -0.99 11.71
C PHE A 211 8.87 -2.45 11.44
N PHE A 212 7.98 -3.29 11.94
CA PHE A 212 8.00 -4.72 11.73
C PHE A 212 6.97 -5.11 10.69
N VAL A 213 7.33 -6.09 9.87
CA VAL A 213 6.34 -6.82 9.07
C VAL A 213 5.72 -7.86 10.00
N VAL A 214 4.39 -7.97 10.03
CA VAL A 214 3.72 -8.96 10.88
C VAL A 214 3.34 -10.19 10.09
N LEU A 215 2.66 -10.01 8.96
CA LEU A 215 2.08 -11.10 8.20
C LEU A 215 2.34 -10.89 6.72
N TYR A 216 2.66 -11.97 6.00
CA TYR A 216 2.57 -12.00 4.55
C TYR A 216 1.39 -12.87 4.13
N TYR A 217 0.58 -12.33 3.23
CA TYR A 217 -0.46 -13.09 2.55
C TYR A 217 -0.20 -13.12 1.05
N PHE A 218 0.00 -14.31 0.51
CA PHE A 218 0.14 -14.52 -0.92
C PHE A 218 -1.19 -14.86 -1.55
N ILE A 219 -1.44 -14.19 -2.67
CA ILE A 219 -2.56 -14.43 -3.54
C ILE A 219 -2.03 -14.37 -4.98
N ALA A 220 -2.74 -14.95 -5.95
CA ALA A 220 -2.55 -14.60 -7.37
C ALA A 220 -3.68 -13.70 -7.90
N THR A 221 -4.83 -13.62 -7.22
CA THR A 221 -5.95 -12.70 -7.54
C THR A 221 -6.66 -12.19 -6.28
N VAL A 222 -6.57 -10.88 -6.02
CA VAL A 222 -7.08 -10.25 -4.79
C VAL A 222 -8.59 -10.19 -4.81
N THR A 223 -9.24 -10.81 -3.82
CA THR A 223 -10.67 -10.65 -3.57
C THR A 223 -10.91 -10.44 -2.08
N GLY A 224 -11.96 -9.70 -1.73
CA GLY A 224 -12.30 -9.44 -0.32
C GLY A 224 -12.47 -10.71 0.52
N THR A 225 -13.03 -11.77 -0.07
CA THR A 225 -13.16 -13.08 0.59
C THR A 225 -11.81 -13.71 0.95
N ARG A 226 -10.78 -13.53 0.13
CA ARG A 226 -9.44 -14.08 0.39
C ARG A 226 -8.74 -13.34 1.51
N VAL A 227 -8.79 -12.01 1.46
CA VAL A 227 -8.30 -11.17 2.56
C VAL A 227 -9.03 -11.52 3.86
N PHE A 228 -10.35 -11.74 3.80
CA PHE A 228 -11.12 -12.16 4.97
C PHE A 228 -10.62 -13.49 5.53
N LEU A 229 -10.43 -14.53 4.69
CA LEU A 229 -9.91 -15.83 5.15
C LEU A 229 -8.52 -15.69 5.78
N PHE A 230 -7.66 -14.84 5.20
CA PHE A 230 -6.35 -14.51 5.75
C PHE A 230 -6.44 -13.87 7.13
N LEU A 231 -7.28 -12.84 7.28
CA LEU A 231 -7.49 -12.16 8.56
C LEU A 231 -8.11 -13.12 9.58
N HIS A 232 -9.14 -13.86 9.21
CA HIS A 232 -9.82 -14.78 10.10
C HIS A 232 -8.87 -15.87 10.62
N TYR A 233 -8.05 -16.48 9.75
CA TYR A 233 -7.10 -17.50 10.18
C TYR A 233 -5.96 -16.94 11.02
N SER A 234 -5.33 -15.86 10.56
CA SER A 234 -4.13 -15.33 11.25
C SER A 234 -4.49 -14.76 12.62
N PHE A 235 -5.69 -14.20 12.76
CA PHE A 235 -6.13 -13.52 13.96
C PHE A 235 -7.19 -14.25 14.78
N GLY A 236 -7.64 -15.43 14.36
CA GLY A 236 -8.37 -16.33 15.28
C GLY A 236 -7.58 -16.58 16.57
N GLN A 237 -6.25 -16.50 16.49
CA GLN A 237 -5.32 -16.56 17.62
C GLN A 237 -5.31 -15.31 18.53
N LEU A 238 -6.01 -14.24 18.14
CA LEU A 238 -6.12 -12.99 18.90
C LEU A 238 -7.51 -12.80 19.53
N MET A 239 -8.43 -13.76 19.39
CA MET A 239 -9.81 -13.62 19.84
C MET A 239 -9.94 -13.48 21.37
N ASP A 240 -8.98 -14.02 22.12
CA ASP A 240 -8.96 -13.97 23.59
C ASP A 240 -8.21 -12.75 24.15
N CYS A 241 -7.79 -11.82 23.29
CA CYS A 241 -7.04 -10.67 23.78
C CYS A 241 -7.95 -9.69 24.53
N PRO A 242 -7.43 -8.97 25.55
CA PRO A 242 -8.21 -8.02 26.35
C PRO A 242 -8.91 -6.92 25.55
N GLN A 243 -8.41 -6.65 24.35
CA GLN A 243 -8.78 -5.51 23.56
C GLN A 243 -8.84 -5.84 22.07
N VAL A 244 -9.78 -5.21 21.37
CA VAL A 244 -9.85 -5.31 19.89
C VAL A 244 -8.71 -4.50 19.25
N PRO A 245 -8.11 -4.96 18.14
CA PRO A 245 -7.07 -4.21 17.46
C PRO A 245 -7.62 -2.93 16.80
N ILE A 246 -6.77 -1.92 16.58
CA ILE A 246 -7.05 -0.83 15.63
C ILE A 246 -6.40 -1.19 14.30
N LEU A 247 -7.19 -1.19 13.23
CA LEU A 247 -6.76 -1.61 11.89
C LEU A 247 -6.65 -0.38 10.99
N GLY A 248 -5.61 -0.29 10.17
CA GLY A 248 -5.40 0.83 9.25
C GLY A 248 -5.25 0.38 7.79
N SER A 249 -5.77 1.13 6.82
CA SER A 249 -5.56 0.85 5.38
C SER A 249 -5.76 2.07 4.47
N ASP A 250 -5.53 1.91 3.17
CA ASP A 250 -5.67 2.95 2.12
C ASP A 250 -7.09 3.12 1.56
N ASP A 251 -8.13 2.83 2.34
CA ASP A 251 -9.54 2.88 1.93
C ASP A 251 -9.95 1.84 0.85
N GLU A 252 -9.17 0.77 0.67
CA GLU A 252 -9.49 -0.24 -0.33
C GLU A 252 -10.73 -1.05 0.11
N LYS A 253 -11.77 -1.06 -0.74
CA LYS A 253 -13.09 -1.61 -0.38
C LYS A 253 -13.03 -3.07 0.06
N SER A 254 -12.22 -3.89 -0.61
CA SER A 254 -12.14 -5.32 -0.32
C SER A 254 -11.43 -5.60 1.00
N LEU A 255 -10.37 -4.87 1.32
CA LEU A 255 -9.68 -4.87 2.61
C LEU A 255 -10.63 -4.39 3.72
N LYS A 256 -11.34 -3.27 3.53
CA LYS A 256 -12.28 -2.75 4.53
C LYS A 256 -13.38 -3.74 4.86
N LEU A 257 -13.98 -4.35 3.84
CA LEU A 257 -15.00 -5.37 4.03
C LEU A 257 -14.43 -6.58 4.78
N ALA A 258 -13.24 -7.05 4.38
CA ALA A 258 -12.58 -8.17 5.05
C ALA A 258 -12.27 -7.87 6.52
N MET A 259 -11.76 -6.67 6.82
CA MET A 259 -11.50 -6.20 8.18
C MET A 259 -12.78 -6.12 9.01
N ALA A 260 -13.85 -5.55 8.45
CA ALA A 260 -15.14 -5.45 9.14
C ALA A 260 -15.76 -6.83 9.44
N LEU A 261 -15.59 -7.80 8.54
CA LEU A 261 -16.05 -9.17 8.76
C LEU A 261 -15.18 -9.91 9.78
N ALA A 262 -13.87 -9.73 9.74
CA ALA A 262 -12.95 -10.39 10.68
C ALA A 262 -12.99 -9.76 12.08
N PHE A 263 -13.19 -8.44 12.16
CA PHE A 263 -13.26 -7.67 13.40
C PHE A 263 -14.40 -6.65 13.35
N PRO A 264 -15.64 -7.08 13.60
CA PRO A 264 -16.80 -6.18 13.55
C PRO A 264 -16.66 -4.96 14.45
N GLN A 265 -16.05 -5.15 15.63
CA GLN A 265 -15.90 -4.13 16.66
C GLN A 265 -14.59 -3.33 16.58
N ALA A 266 -13.63 -3.73 15.73
CA ALA A 266 -12.37 -3.01 15.62
C ALA A 266 -12.57 -1.65 14.93
N PRO A 267 -11.99 -0.55 15.47
CA PRO A 267 -11.86 0.69 14.74
C PRO A 267 -11.02 0.47 13.47
N ARG A 268 -11.50 1.02 12.34
CA ARG A 268 -10.80 0.92 11.05
C ARG A 268 -10.44 2.31 10.57
N LEU A 269 -9.14 2.61 10.63
CA LEU A 269 -8.58 3.85 10.17
C LEU A 269 -8.36 3.81 8.66
N THR A 270 -8.75 4.88 7.99
CA THR A 270 -8.37 5.15 6.61
C THR A 270 -7.20 6.12 6.58
N CYS A 271 -6.20 5.84 5.74
CA CYS A 271 -5.04 6.69 5.53
C CYS A 271 -5.47 8.12 5.15
N THR A 272 -5.04 9.10 5.93
CA THR A 272 -5.43 10.51 5.74
C THR A 272 -4.97 11.05 4.38
N ARG A 273 -3.80 10.60 3.88
CA ARG A 273 -3.33 10.90 2.53
C ARG A 273 -4.35 10.48 1.47
N HIS A 274 -4.89 9.28 1.61
CA HIS A 274 -5.84 8.72 0.65
C HIS A 274 -7.21 9.37 0.78
N LEU A 275 -7.68 9.70 1.99
CA LEU A 275 -8.89 10.52 2.19
C LEU A 275 -8.77 11.88 1.48
N ARG A 276 -7.65 12.57 1.69
CA ARG A 276 -7.37 13.86 1.03
C ARG A 276 -7.33 13.72 -0.49
N GLN A 277 -6.68 12.68 -1.02
CA GLN A 277 -6.63 12.43 -2.46
C GLN A 277 -8.01 12.07 -3.04
N ASN A 278 -8.79 11.26 -2.35
CA ASN A 278 -10.15 10.90 -2.75
C ASN A 278 -11.05 12.14 -2.82
N PHE A 279 -10.90 13.07 -1.87
CA PHE A 279 -11.56 14.36 -1.90
C PHE A 279 -11.14 15.19 -3.13
N CYS A 280 -9.84 15.33 -3.37
CA CYS A 280 -9.30 16.05 -4.53
C CYS A 280 -9.83 15.51 -5.86
N HIS A 281 -9.71 14.20 -6.09
CA HIS A 281 -10.08 13.57 -7.36
C HIS A 281 -11.60 13.58 -7.56
N THR A 282 -12.38 13.29 -6.51
CA THR A 282 -13.85 13.31 -6.62
C THR A 282 -14.37 14.70 -6.99
N HIS A 283 -13.78 15.75 -6.41
CA HIS A 283 -14.15 17.13 -6.75
C HIS A 283 -13.68 17.59 -8.12
N ALA A 284 -12.54 17.10 -8.61
CA ALA A 284 -12.06 17.41 -9.95
C ALA A 284 -12.90 16.68 -11.01
N ASP A 285 -13.10 15.38 -10.85
CA ASP A 285 -13.59 14.52 -11.93
C ASP A 285 -15.11 14.37 -11.95
N LYS A 286 -15.78 14.47 -10.79
CA LYS A 286 -17.23 14.25 -10.68
C LYS A 286 -18.04 15.51 -10.44
N VAL A 287 -17.46 16.47 -9.72
CA VAL A 287 -18.15 17.72 -9.36
C VAL A 287 -17.77 18.87 -10.30
N GLY A 288 -16.55 18.84 -10.87
CA GLY A 288 -16.07 19.92 -11.74
C GLY A 288 -15.73 21.21 -10.99
N LEU A 289 -15.42 21.15 -9.69
CA LEU A 289 -15.09 22.35 -8.92
C LEU A 289 -13.81 23.03 -9.42
N PRO A 290 -13.71 24.37 -9.41
CA PRO A 290 -12.46 25.07 -9.66
C PRO A 290 -11.34 24.68 -8.69
N LYS A 291 -10.09 24.65 -9.17
CA LYS A 291 -8.92 24.25 -8.37
C LYS A 291 -8.78 25.04 -7.06
N GLN A 292 -9.03 26.35 -7.10
CA GLN A 292 -8.93 27.24 -5.96
C GLN A 292 -9.94 26.88 -4.86
N GLU A 293 -11.19 26.63 -5.26
CA GLU A 293 -12.26 26.25 -4.33
C GLU A 293 -12.00 24.87 -3.71
N ARG A 294 -11.54 23.90 -4.51
CA ARG A 294 -11.09 22.60 -3.99
C ARG A 294 -9.99 22.76 -2.93
N GLN A 295 -8.98 23.57 -3.24
CA GLN A 295 -7.87 23.81 -2.33
C GLN A 295 -8.33 24.49 -1.02
N ARG A 296 -9.33 25.39 -1.09
CA ARG A 296 -9.95 25.98 0.10
C ARG A 296 -10.54 24.91 1.02
N PHE A 297 -11.41 24.04 0.51
CA PHE A 297 -12.02 22.98 1.32
C PHE A 297 -11.00 21.95 1.83
N ILE A 298 -10.02 21.57 1.01
CA ILE A 298 -8.91 20.70 1.45
C ILE A 298 -8.17 21.31 2.64
N THR A 299 -7.91 22.61 2.58
CA THR A 299 -7.18 23.33 3.64
C THR A 299 -8.05 23.46 4.90
N GLN A 300 -9.36 23.70 4.75
CA GLN A 300 -10.30 23.74 5.87
C GLN A 300 -10.47 22.38 6.57
N ILE A 301 -10.42 21.26 5.84
CA ILE A 301 -10.54 19.91 6.44
C ILE A 301 -9.18 19.42 6.96
N PHE A 302 -8.16 19.41 6.09
CA PHE A 302 -6.90 18.70 6.29
C PHE A 302 -5.68 19.61 6.48
N GLY A 303 -5.84 20.94 6.48
CA GLY A 303 -4.73 21.86 6.73
C GLY A 303 -4.26 21.82 8.18
N ASP A 304 -3.15 22.50 8.46
CA ASP A 304 -2.57 22.57 9.81
C ASP A 304 -3.53 23.22 10.82
N ASN A 305 -4.44 24.09 10.33
CA ASN A 305 -5.56 24.69 11.07
C ASN A 305 -6.92 24.11 10.67
N GLY A 306 -6.92 22.92 10.08
CA GLY A 306 -8.12 22.26 9.59
C GLY A 306 -8.89 21.54 10.69
N ILE A 307 -10.13 21.16 10.37
CA ILE A 307 -11.05 20.47 11.28
C ILE A 307 -10.42 19.21 11.88
N ILE A 308 -9.69 18.43 11.10
CA ILE A 308 -9.08 17.18 11.58
C ILE A 308 -7.91 17.45 12.52
N ALA A 309 -7.14 18.52 12.30
CA ALA A 309 -5.99 18.85 13.14
C ALA A 309 -6.38 19.49 14.48
N HIS A 310 -7.50 20.22 14.53
CA HIS A 310 -7.96 20.98 15.71
C HIS A 310 -9.23 20.44 16.36
N GLY A 311 -9.76 19.33 15.85
CA GLY A 311 -10.89 18.65 16.45
C GLY A 311 -10.51 18.09 17.82
N THR A 312 -11.27 18.42 18.86
CA THR A 312 -10.99 17.92 20.22
C THR A 312 -11.33 16.44 20.37
N ASP A 313 -12.38 16.01 19.68
CA ASP A 313 -12.82 14.62 19.61
C ASP A 313 -13.64 14.37 18.34
N HIS A 314 -14.14 13.14 18.21
CA HIS A 314 -14.94 12.69 17.07
C HIS A 314 -16.31 13.40 16.94
N MET A 315 -16.89 13.91 18.04
CA MET A 315 -18.15 14.66 18.01
C MET A 315 -17.91 16.09 17.54
N ASP A 316 -16.87 16.77 18.06
CA ASP A 316 -16.46 18.10 17.58
C ASP A 316 -16.12 18.08 16.07
N ILE A 317 -15.42 17.02 15.62
CA ILE A 317 -15.14 16.83 14.19
C ILE A 317 -16.43 16.64 13.39
N ALA A 318 -17.39 15.85 13.89
CA ALA A 318 -18.67 15.65 13.22
C ALA A 318 -19.45 16.95 13.09
N ASP A 319 -19.57 17.72 14.18
CA ASP A 319 -20.31 18.99 14.23
C ASP A 319 -19.70 20.03 13.29
N ARG A 320 -18.37 20.16 13.28
CA ARG A 320 -17.67 21.09 12.37
C ARG A 320 -17.80 20.69 10.90
N LEU A 321 -17.74 19.39 10.59
CA LEU A 321 -17.96 18.91 9.22
C LEU A 321 -19.39 19.16 8.78
N GLN A 322 -20.37 18.95 9.66
CA GLN A 322 -21.78 19.25 9.39
C GLN A 322 -21.99 20.75 9.16
N HIS A 323 -21.49 21.60 10.04
CA HIS A 323 -21.59 23.05 9.89
C HIS A 323 -20.98 23.54 8.57
N MET A 324 -19.82 22.99 8.18
CA MET A 324 -19.22 23.30 6.88
C MET A 324 -20.09 22.83 5.71
N ALA A 325 -20.70 21.64 5.80
CA ALA A 325 -21.61 21.12 4.78
C ALA A 325 -22.88 21.99 4.64
N GLU A 326 -23.38 22.56 5.73
CA GLU A 326 -24.54 23.46 5.75
C GLU A 326 -24.18 24.88 5.27
N SER A 327 -22.96 25.34 5.52
CA SER A 327 -22.48 26.68 5.15
C SER A 327 -22.14 26.84 3.65
N THR A 328 -22.01 25.73 2.92
CA THR A 328 -21.66 25.77 1.49
C THR A 328 -22.90 25.77 0.62
N GLU A 329 -23.01 26.74 -0.30
CA GLU A 329 -24.09 26.77 -1.30
C GLU A 329 -23.94 25.69 -2.37
N ASN A 330 -22.76 25.04 -2.45
CA ASN A 330 -22.48 24.02 -3.43
C ASN A 330 -22.96 22.63 -2.98
N ARG A 331 -24.13 22.22 -3.47
CA ARG A 331 -24.76 20.91 -3.15
C ARG A 331 -23.85 19.71 -3.39
N SER A 332 -22.98 19.76 -4.39
CA SER A 332 -22.05 18.67 -4.67
C SER A 332 -20.91 18.61 -3.66
N VAL A 333 -20.50 19.76 -3.11
CA VAL A 333 -19.56 19.82 -1.97
C VAL A 333 -20.21 19.28 -0.72
N GLN A 334 -21.43 19.73 -0.40
CA GLN A 334 -22.20 19.24 0.73
C GLN A 334 -22.28 17.71 0.72
N LYS A 335 -22.72 17.12 -0.41
CA LYS A 335 -22.82 15.66 -0.56
C LYS A 335 -21.48 14.94 -0.41
N LEU A 336 -20.36 15.55 -0.82
CA LEU A 336 -19.05 14.92 -0.65
C LEU A 336 -18.58 14.97 0.80
N ILE A 337 -18.81 16.09 1.50
CA ILE A 337 -18.53 16.20 2.93
C ILE A 337 -19.34 15.12 3.65
N GLU A 338 -20.66 15.04 3.42
CA GLU A 338 -21.53 13.99 3.98
C GLU A 338 -21.03 12.57 3.72
N LEU A 339 -20.50 12.29 2.52
CA LEU A 339 -19.95 10.98 2.17
C LEU A 339 -18.65 10.65 2.93
N MET A 340 -17.81 11.64 3.20
CA MET A 340 -16.53 11.45 3.87
C MET A 340 -16.58 11.59 5.38
N SER A 341 -17.53 12.36 5.92
CA SER A 341 -17.66 12.59 7.37
C SER A 341 -17.64 11.28 8.17
N PRO A 342 -18.35 10.21 7.77
CA PRO A 342 -18.27 8.94 8.48
C PRO A 342 -16.85 8.38 8.59
N LEU A 343 -16.03 8.52 7.54
CA LEU A 343 -14.64 8.03 7.52
C LEU A 343 -13.73 8.87 8.42
N LEU A 344 -13.89 10.19 8.39
CA LEU A 344 -13.11 11.11 9.22
C LEU A 344 -13.46 10.97 10.71
N VAL A 345 -14.75 10.79 11.02
CA VAL A 345 -15.25 10.54 12.38
C VAL A 345 -14.82 9.16 12.88
N GLU A 346 -14.86 8.11 12.03
CA GLU A 346 -14.34 6.78 12.39
C GLU A 346 -12.84 6.83 12.71
N ASN A 347 -12.06 7.59 11.91
CA ASN A 347 -10.64 7.83 12.19
C ASN A 347 -10.44 8.49 13.56
N ALA A 348 -11.12 9.61 13.80
CA ALA A 348 -11.00 10.35 15.06
C ALA A 348 -11.37 9.46 16.25
N LYS A 349 -12.48 8.72 16.15
CA LYS A 349 -12.93 7.80 17.21
C LYS A 349 -11.89 6.72 17.52
N GLY A 350 -11.26 6.14 16.49
CA GLY A 350 -10.22 5.11 16.69
C GLY A 350 -8.93 5.66 17.30
N LEU A 351 -8.62 6.94 17.11
CA LEU A 351 -7.38 7.58 17.55
C LEU A 351 -7.43 8.15 18.98
N VAL A 352 -8.62 8.25 19.58
CA VAL A 352 -8.83 8.71 20.98
C VAL A 352 -8.56 7.57 22.00
N ARG A 353 -8.13 6.39 21.55
CA ARG A 353 -7.90 5.24 22.43
C ARG A 353 -6.77 5.51 23.43
N PRO A 354 -7.00 5.32 24.75
CA PRO A 354 -5.94 5.40 25.76
C PRO A 354 -4.78 4.46 25.43
N GLY A 355 -3.55 4.94 25.59
CA GLY A 355 -2.34 4.17 25.30
C GLY A 355 -2.02 4.02 23.80
N LEU A 356 -2.75 4.64 22.87
CA LEU A 356 -2.35 4.59 21.46
C LEU A 356 -1.09 5.42 21.20
N HIS A 357 -0.01 4.73 20.85
CA HIS A 357 1.24 5.31 20.44
C HIS A 357 1.06 6.01 19.07
N PHE A 358 1.24 7.33 19.05
CA PHE A 358 0.81 8.28 18.00
C PHE A 358 -0.69 8.65 18.05
N ALA A 359 -1.05 9.55 18.97
CA ALA A 359 -2.36 10.22 19.02
C ALA A 359 -2.46 11.41 18.04
N SER A 360 -1.91 11.30 16.83
CA SER A 360 -2.19 12.30 15.79
C SER A 360 -3.48 11.90 15.07
N PRO A 361 -4.47 12.82 14.93
CA PRO A 361 -5.69 12.56 14.16
C PRO A 361 -5.39 12.28 12.67
N LEU A 362 -4.15 12.54 12.23
CA LEU A 362 -3.66 12.34 10.87
C LEU A 362 -2.90 11.02 10.75
N TRP A 363 -3.58 9.88 10.96
CA TRP A 363 -2.94 8.59 10.71
C TRP A 363 -2.60 8.42 9.22
N MET A 364 -1.38 7.95 8.96
CA MET A 364 -0.82 7.77 7.62
C MET A 364 -0.31 6.34 7.47
N ASN A 365 -0.63 5.70 6.35
CA ASN A 365 -0.17 4.36 6.02
C ASN A 365 1.24 4.31 5.40
N ASN A 366 2.08 5.30 5.71
CA ASN A 366 3.41 5.47 5.10
C ASN A 366 4.34 4.26 5.36
N ASN A 367 4.12 3.55 6.46
CA ASN A 367 4.94 2.42 6.87
C ASN A 367 4.75 1.23 5.92
N CYS A 368 3.49 0.98 5.54
CA CYS A 368 3.13 -0.01 4.54
C CYS A 368 3.73 0.32 3.16
N ASP A 369 3.57 1.57 2.70
CA ASP A 369 4.16 2.06 1.44
C ASP A 369 5.69 1.91 1.43
N SER A 370 6.35 2.30 2.53
CA SER A 370 7.80 2.22 2.67
C SER A 370 8.28 0.78 2.67
N LEU A 371 7.59 -0.11 3.39
CA LEU A 371 7.93 -1.52 3.42
C LEU A 371 7.81 -2.17 2.04
N ASN A 372 6.75 -1.87 1.29
CA ASN A 372 6.57 -2.35 -0.07
C ASN A 372 7.80 -2.00 -0.95
N HIS A 373 8.27 -0.75 -0.84
CA HIS A 373 9.49 -0.31 -1.50
C HIS A 373 10.73 -1.09 -1.03
N CYS A 374 10.92 -1.22 0.29
CA CYS A 374 12.04 -1.96 0.88
C CYS A 374 12.05 -3.43 0.44
N LEU A 375 10.90 -4.12 0.47
CA LEU A 375 10.79 -5.52 0.02
C LEU A 375 11.19 -5.66 -1.45
N LYS A 376 10.69 -4.77 -2.32
CA LYS A 376 11.07 -4.78 -3.74
C LYS A 376 12.56 -4.54 -3.95
N GLN A 377 13.16 -3.62 -3.19
CA GLN A 377 14.60 -3.37 -3.22
C GLN A 377 15.41 -4.57 -2.70
N THR A 378 15.04 -5.15 -1.57
CA THR A 378 15.71 -6.33 -0.97
C THR A 378 15.71 -7.52 -1.91
N LEU A 379 14.65 -7.70 -2.69
CA LEU A 379 14.57 -8.74 -3.71
C LEU A 379 15.21 -8.33 -5.05
N SER A 380 15.87 -7.17 -5.09
CA SER A 380 16.50 -6.59 -6.28
C SER A 380 15.54 -6.48 -7.48
N TRP A 381 14.23 -6.34 -7.21
CA TRP A 381 13.18 -6.33 -8.22
C TRP A 381 13.16 -7.59 -9.12
N ARG A 382 13.78 -8.69 -8.67
CA ARG A 382 13.88 -9.93 -9.44
C ARG A 382 12.66 -10.81 -9.19
N SER A 383 12.28 -11.55 -10.23
CA SER A 383 11.33 -12.64 -10.12
C SER A 383 12.05 -13.84 -9.49
N LEU A 384 11.59 -14.24 -8.30
CA LEU A 384 12.07 -15.40 -7.54
C LEU A 384 11.05 -16.53 -7.59
N LYS A 385 11.53 -17.77 -7.49
CA LYS A 385 10.66 -18.93 -7.25
C LYS A 385 9.98 -18.80 -5.88
N LEU A 386 8.79 -19.38 -5.74
CA LEU A 386 7.98 -19.22 -4.54
C LEU A 386 8.71 -19.64 -3.25
N VAL A 387 9.38 -20.80 -3.23
CA VAL A 387 10.17 -21.28 -2.09
C VAL A 387 11.28 -20.29 -1.71
N GLU A 388 12.03 -19.79 -2.69
CA GLU A 388 13.11 -18.82 -2.45
C GLU A 388 12.56 -17.50 -1.92
N LEU A 389 11.42 -17.05 -2.46
CA LEU A 389 10.73 -15.86 -1.98
C LEU A 389 10.35 -16.02 -0.51
N VAL A 390 9.70 -17.12 -0.13
CA VAL A 390 9.31 -17.41 1.25
C VAL A 390 10.52 -17.44 2.19
N GLN A 391 11.61 -18.09 1.79
CA GLN A 391 12.85 -18.13 2.56
C GLN A 391 13.46 -16.74 2.78
N LYS A 392 13.47 -15.88 1.75
CA LYS A 392 13.94 -14.50 1.89
C LYS A 392 13.05 -13.68 2.80
N LEU A 393 11.72 -13.81 2.67
CA LEU A 393 10.79 -13.13 3.57
C LEU A 393 10.99 -13.57 5.03
N HIS A 394 11.19 -14.87 5.27
CA HIS A 394 11.51 -15.40 6.60
C HIS A 394 12.83 -14.82 7.14
N SER A 395 13.86 -14.71 6.30
CA SER A 395 15.15 -14.11 6.68
C SER A 395 15.01 -12.63 7.08
N ILE A 396 14.17 -11.87 6.38
CA ILE A 396 13.85 -10.48 6.74
C ILE A 396 13.24 -10.42 8.15
N ILE A 397 12.24 -11.27 8.44
CA ILE A 397 11.61 -11.33 9.77
C ILE A 397 12.64 -11.69 10.85
N LYS A 398 13.47 -12.71 10.61
CA LYS A 398 14.54 -13.11 11.55
C LYS A 398 15.51 -11.98 11.81
N THR A 399 15.87 -11.21 10.77
CA THR A 399 16.76 -10.05 10.91
C THR A 399 16.13 -8.97 11.76
N GLN A 400 14.83 -8.67 11.57
CA GLN A 400 14.09 -7.69 12.38
C GLN A 400 14.07 -8.10 13.87
N HIS A 401 13.73 -9.34 14.18
CA HIS A 401 13.77 -9.82 15.57
C HIS A 401 15.19 -9.87 16.15
N GLY A 402 16.19 -10.14 15.30
CA GLY A 402 17.60 -10.06 15.69
C GLY A 402 18.05 -8.63 16.06
N GLU A 403 17.48 -7.58 15.45
CA GLU A 403 17.68 -6.20 15.91
C GLU A 403 17.10 -5.97 17.32
N VAL A 404 15.92 -6.49 17.63
CA VAL A 404 15.35 -6.39 18.98
C VAL A 404 16.21 -7.11 20.01
N GLN A 405 16.71 -8.30 19.67
CA GLN A 405 17.64 -9.04 20.53
C GLN A 405 18.95 -8.28 20.77
N ARG A 406 19.46 -7.60 19.73
CA ARG A 406 20.61 -6.69 19.86
C ARG A 406 20.30 -5.50 20.77
N ALA A 407 19.12 -4.89 20.61
CA ALA A 407 18.68 -3.79 21.46
C ALA A 407 18.56 -4.18 22.94
N ILE A 408 18.06 -5.39 23.24
CA ILE A 408 18.03 -5.97 24.60
C ILE A 408 19.42 -6.06 25.22
N CYS A 409 20.42 -6.38 24.40
CA CYS A 409 21.81 -6.48 24.80
C CYS A 409 22.53 -5.13 24.81
N GLY A 410 21.83 -4.02 24.51
CA GLY A 410 22.40 -2.67 24.45
C GLY A 410 23.30 -2.42 23.24
N VAL A 411 23.26 -3.27 22.20
CA VAL A 411 24.10 -3.18 20.99
C VAL A 411 23.27 -2.90 19.74
N GLY A 412 23.92 -2.50 18.65
CA GLY A 412 23.26 -2.23 17.37
C GLY A 412 22.64 -0.83 17.26
N GLU A 413 21.86 -0.63 16.20
CA GLU A 413 21.28 0.67 15.84
C GLU A 413 20.08 1.07 16.71
N PHE A 414 19.51 0.12 17.44
CA PHE A 414 18.30 0.29 18.25
C PHE A 414 18.63 0.20 19.74
N VAL A 415 17.77 0.85 20.54
CA VAL A 415 17.79 0.84 22.00
C VAL A 415 16.40 0.53 22.52
N LEU A 416 16.31 -0.15 23.66
CA LEU A 416 15.05 -0.31 24.36
C LEU A 416 14.54 1.04 24.86
N VAL A 417 13.22 1.25 24.78
CA VAL A 417 12.57 2.39 25.45
C VAL A 417 12.60 2.20 26.97
N ASP A 418 12.47 3.30 27.71
CA ASP A 418 12.72 3.36 29.16
C ASP A 418 11.89 2.31 29.93
N GLU A 419 10.66 2.06 29.51
CA GLU A 419 9.76 1.06 30.09
C GLU A 419 10.33 -0.37 30.01
N TYR A 420 11.17 -0.65 29.02
CA TYR A 420 11.82 -1.95 28.82
C TYR A 420 13.29 -1.97 29.24
N GLN A 421 13.92 -0.82 29.52
CA GLN A 421 15.34 -0.76 29.86
C GLN A 421 15.68 -1.53 31.14
N MET A 422 14.82 -1.48 32.16
CA MET A 422 15.03 -2.26 33.40
C MET A 422 15.03 -3.78 33.17
N ARG A 423 14.46 -4.22 32.04
CA ARG A 423 14.43 -5.62 31.63
C ARG A 423 15.58 -5.96 30.67
N GLY A 424 16.39 -5.00 30.23
CA GLY A 424 17.54 -5.24 29.36
C GLY A 424 18.66 -6.05 30.03
N ILE A 425 19.50 -6.68 29.22
CA ILE A 425 20.70 -7.38 29.72
C ILE A 425 21.84 -6.34 29.77
N LEU A 426 22.40 -6.11 30.95
CA LEU A 426 23.56 -5.23 31.12
C LEU A 426 24.71 -5.68 30.22
N LEU A 427 25.31 -4.73 29.50
CA LEU A 427 26.33 -4.95 28.47
C LEU A 427 27.55 -5.77 28.92
N TRP A 428 27.88 -5.76 30.22
CA TRP A 428 29.00 -6.55 30.75
C TRP A 428 28.68 -8.03 30.97
N LYS A 429 27.41 -8.43 30.98
CA LYS A 429 27.00 -9.85 31.01
C LYS A 429 27.03 -10.49 29.63
N THR A 430 26.91 -9.70 28.55
CA THR A 430 26.70 -10.21 27.18
C THR A 430 27.91 -10.93 26.58
N THR A 431 29.13 -10.65 27.04
CA THR A 431 30.34 -11.38 26.57
C THR A 431 30.35 -12.85 26.99
N LYS A 432 29.51 -13.24 27.95
CA LYS A 432 29.32 -14.62 28.42
C LYS A 432 27.95 -15.20 28.10
N THR A 433 27.02 -14.39 27.58
CA THR A 433 25.64 -14.82 27.31
C THR A 433 25.55 -15.51 25.96
N THR A 434 25.05 -16.74 25.95
CA THR A 434 24.81 -17.50 24.72
C THR A 434 23.59 -16.97 23.96
N GLN A 435 23.49 -17.26 22.66
CA GLN A 435 22.29 -16.92 21.88
C GLN A 435 21.01 -17.57 22.40
N GLU A 436 21.12 -18.75 23.01
CA GLU A 436 19.99 -19.41 23.66
C GLU A 436 19.50 -18.64 24.89
N GLU A 437 20.43 -18.15 25.72
CA GLU A 437 20.09 -17.31 26.86
C GLU A 437 19.46 -15.97 26.44
N ILE A 438 19.94 -15.34 25.37
CA ILE A 438 19.33 -14.14 24.79
C ILE A 438 17.91 -14.46 24.29
N CYS A 439 17.72 -15.57 23.58
CA CYS A 439 16.40 -16.04 23.15
C CYS A 439 15.46 -16.30 24.34
N ASN A 440 15.95 -16.92 25.41
CA ASN A 440 15.17 -17.20 26.61
C ASN A 440 14.83 -15.90 27.35
N HIS A 441 15.74 -14.94 27.40
CA HIS A 441 15.50 -13.63 27.97
C HIS A 441 14.48 -12.83 27.15
N TYR A 442 14.60 -12.85 25.82
CA TYR A 442 13.59 -12.31 24.90
C TYR A 442 12.22 -12.91 25.19
N LYS A 443 12.12 -14.24 25.30
CA LYS A 443 10.87 -14.94 25.64
C LYS A 443 10.34 -14.57 27.02
N ARG A 444 11.19 -14.33 28.02
CA ARG A 444 10.73 -13.84 29.33
C ARG A 444 10.26 -12.39 29.29
N MET A 445 10.88 -11.56 28.45
CA MET A 445 10.50 -10.17 28.30
C MET A 445 9.19 -9.99 27.52
N PHE A 446 8.99 -10.82 26.49
CA PHE A 446 8.00 -10.60 25.44
C PHE A 446 7.11 -11.81 25.10
N GLY A 447 7.36 -12.97 25.71
CA GLY A 447 6.47 -14.11 25.63
C GLY A 447 5.20 -13.90 26.47
N PRO A 448 4.15 -14.70 26.21
CA PRO A 448 2.89 -14.64 26.92
C PRO A 448 3.02 -14.93 28.42
#